data_AF-A0AAW9QGA4-F1
#
_entry.id   AF-A0AAW9QGA4-F1
#
_cell.length_a   1.000
_cell.length_b   1.000
_cell.length_c   1.000
_cell.angle_alpha   90.00
_cell.angle_beta   90.00
_cell.angle_gamma   90.00
#
_symmetry.space_group_name_H-M   'P 1'
#
loop_
_entity.id
_entity.type
_entity.pdbx_description
1 polymer ?
#
loop_
_entity_poly.entity_id
_entity_poly.type
_entity_poly.pdbx_seq_one_letter_code
_entity_poly.pdbx_strand_id
1 'polypeptide(L)'
;MKAKFTFGLAVLGFAGLTTLSHAAPAQPAAQGAAAPLTRAEVQADAALWRRAGLDLLSQLESYDPQSADVQRRLALYQQWRGGPEFRAELARLQGTTSEARAASATSAN
;
A
#
# COMPACT_ATOMS: atom_id res chain seq x y z
N MET A 1 34.63 6.65 -7.19
CA MET A 1 34.20 8.00 -7.64
C MET A 1 32.70 7.93 -7.91
N LYS A 2 31.90 8.85 -7.36
CA LYS A 2 30.43 8.81 -7.35
C LYS A 2 29.89 9.38 -8.67
N ALA A 3 29.20 8.56 -9.46
CA ALA A 3 28.55 9.03 -10.69
C ALA A 3 27.27 9.80 -10.34
N LYS A 4 27.21 11.06 -10.75
CA LYS A 4 26.04 11.93 -10.67
C LYS A 4 25.27 11.80 -11.98
N PHE A 5 24.06 11.25 -11.93
CA PHE A 5 23.16 11.27 -13.07
C PHE A 5 22.17 12.42 -12.90
N THR A 6 22.48 13.52 -13.58
CA THR A 6 21.54 14.60 -13.87
C THR A 6 20.65 14.11 -15.01
N PHE A 7 19.34 14.04 -14.78
CA PHE A 7 18.36 13.88 -15.85
C PHE A 7 17.41 15.07 -15.80
N GLY A 8 17.55 15.96 -16.79
CA GLY A 8 16.54 16.95 -17.13
C GLY A 8 15.73 16.44 -18.32
N LEU A 9 14.41 16.58 -18.26
CA LEU A 9 13.50 16.63 -19.41
C LEU A 9 12.13 17.07 -18.84
N ALA A 10 11.79 18.35 -18.97
CA ALA A 10 11.03 18.96 -20.06
C ALA A 10 9.50 18.80 -19.88
N VAL A 11 8.91 19.97 -19.70
CA VAL A 11 7.50 20.36 -19.71
C VAL A 11 6.66 19.65 -20.77
N LEU A 12 5.49 19.14 -20.35
CA LEU A 12 4.19 19.15 -21.04
C LEU A 12 3.16 19.09 -19.88
N GLY A 13 2.46 20.16 -19.50
CA GLY A 13 1.60 20.95 -20.35
C GLY A 13 0.22 20.28 -20.42
N PHE A 14 -0.58 20.33 -19.35
CA PHE A 14 -2.00 20.04 -19.44
C PHE A 14 -2.81 21.17 -18.81
N ALA A 15 -3.34 22.01 -19.71
CA ALA A 15 -4.24 23.10 -19.41
C ALA A 15 -5.68 22.59 -19.28
N GLY A 16 -6.43 23.19 -18.35
CA GLY A 16 -7.89 23.35 -18.44
C GLY A 16 -8.73 22.33 -17.68
N LEU A 17 -9.39 22.76 -16.60
CA LEU A 17 -10.69 23.42 -16.70
C LEU A 17 -11.03 24.18 -15.40
N THR A 18 -11.67 25.32 -15.57
CA THR A 18 -12.06 26.31 -14.56
C THR A 18 -13.23 25.87 -13.69
N THR A 19 -13.10 25.96 -12.36
CA THR A 19 -14.24 26.23 -11.46
C THR A 19 -13.82 27.07 -10.24
N LEU A 20 -14.31 28.32 -10.23
CA LEU A 20 -14.74 29.15 -9.10
C LEU A 20 -13.87 29.24 -7.82
N SER A 21 -13.25 30.41 -7.70
CA SER A 21 -12.88 31.17 -6.51
C SER A 21 -13.42 30.67 -5.15
N HIS A 22 -12.51 30.13 -4.34
CA HIS A 22 -12.54 30.33 -2.90
C HIS A 22 -11.14 30.79 -2.47
N ALA A 23 -11.01 32.09 -2.18
CA ALA A 23 -9.79 32.67 -1.64
C ALA A 23 -9.64 32.23 -0.17
N ALA A 24 -9.09 31.03 0.03
CA ALA A 24 -8.50 30.62 1.29
C ALA A 24 -6.98 30.79 1.18
N PRO A 25 -6.29 31.37 2.19
CA PRO A 25 -4.84 31.38 2.20
C PRO A 25 -4.36 29.92 2.13
N ALA A 26 -3.58 29.62 1.08
CA ALA A 26 -3.01 28.31 0.88
C ALA A 26 -2.05 28.00 2.03
N GLN A 27 -2.54 27.31 3.08
CA GLN A 27 -1.68 26.43 3.85
C GLN A 27 -0.99 25.51 2.83
N PRO A 28 0.35 25.36 2.86
CA PRO A 28 0.97 24.26 2.15
C PRO A 28 0.27 22.99 2.65
N ALA A 29 -0.50 22.35 1.77
CA ALA A 29 -1.05 21.03 2.03
C ALA A 29 0.15 20.18 2.43
N ALA A 30 0.26 19.88 3.73
CA ALA A 30 1.34 19.09 4.27
C ALA A 30 1.47 17.87 3.37
N GLN A 31 2.60 17.78 2.66
CA GLN A 31 2.84 16.71 1.73
C GLN A 31 2.64 15.38 2.45
N GLY A 32 1.53 14.71 2.12
CA GLY A 32 1.22 13.33 2.49
C GLY A 32 1.39 12.98 3.96
N ALA A 33 0.49 13.44 4.84
CA ALA A 33 0.16 12.59 5.97
C ALA A 33 -0.41 11.30 5.37
N ALA A 34 0.41 10.24 5.30
CA ALA A 34 -0.04 8.94 4.85
C ALA A 34 -1.34 8.62 5.60
N ALA A 35 -2.43 8.43 4.86
CA ALA A 35 -3.71 8.13 5.48
C ALA A 35 -3.53 6.97 6.47
N PRO A 36 -4.15 7.02 7.66
CA PRO A 36 -4.01 5.94 8.61
C PRO A 36 -4.44 4.63 7.96
N LEU A 37 -3.54 3.64 7.96
CA LEU A 37 -3.81 2.32 7.39
C LEU A 37 -5.03 1.71 8.07
N THR A 38 -5.96 1.23 7.26
CA THR A 38 -7.11 0.47 7.75
C THR A 38 -6.68 -0.92 8.22
N ARG A 39 -7.45 -1.51 9.13
CA ARG A 39 -7.21 -2.90 9.57
C ARG A 39 -7.23 -3.88 8.38
N ALA A 40 -8.06 -3.62 7.37
CA ALA A 40 -8.12 -4.44 6.16
C ALA A 40 -6.81 -4.38 5.36
N GLU A 41 -6.20 -3.19 5.24
CA GLU A 41 -4.90 -3.04 4.55
C GLU A 41 -3.78 -3.78 5.25
N VAL A 42 -3.69 -3.69 6.58
CA VAL A 42 -2.69 -4.42 7.36
C VAL A 42 -2.86 -5.94 7.20
N GLN A 43 -4.11 -6.43 7.18
CA GLN A 43 -4.40 -7.86 6.99
C GLN A 43 -4.10 -8.33 5.56
N ALA A 44 -4.37 -7.51 4.55
CA ALA A 44 -4.01 -7.80 3.16
C ALA A 44 -2.48 -7.85 2.98
N ASP A 45 -1.76 -6.87 3.52
CA ASP A 45 -0.29 -6.84 3.51
C ASP A 45 0.28 -8.08 4.20
N ALA A 46 -0.26 -8.47 5.37
CA ALA A 46 0.16 -9.67 6.08
C ALA A 46 -0.12 -10.97 5.30
N ALA A 47 -1.24 -11.04 4.56
CA ALA A 47 -1.54 -12.19 3.71
C ALA A 47 -0.52 -12.31 2.57
N LEU A 48 -0.14 -11.20 1.93
CA LEU A 48 0.89 -11.19 0.89
C LEU A 48 2.28 -11.50 1.44
N TRP A 49 2.61 -11.02 2.63
CA TRP A 49 3.87 -11.32 3.32
C TRP A 49 4.03 -12.83 3.58
N ARG A 50 2.98 -13.47 4.10
CA ARG A 50 2.94 -14.93 4.28
C ARG A 50 2.99 -15.67 2.95
N ARG A 51 2.27 -15.19 1.93
CA ARG A 51 2.29 -15.78 0.58
C ARG A 51 3.67 -15.75 -0.05
N ALA A 52 4.45 -14.70 0.18
CA ALA A 52 5.84 -14.61 -0.24
C ALA A 52 6.79 -15.55 0.56
N GLY A 53 6.30 -16.14 1.64
CA GLY A 53 7.05 -17.00 2.55
C GLY A 53 8.05 -16.24 3.42
N LEU A 54 7.92 -14.91 3.52
CA LEU A 54 8.81 -14.08 4.34
C LEU A 54 8.59 -14.34 5.84
N ASP A 55 7.37 -14.71 6.23
CA ASP A 55 7.02 -15.07 7.61
C ASP A 55 7.80 -16.30 8.10
N LEU A 56 7.89 -17.33 7.25
CA LEU A 56 8.67 -18.54 7.56
C LEU A 56 10.16 -18.23 7.57
N LEU A 57 10.66 -17.45 6.60
CA LEU A 57 12.08 -17.10 6.56
C LEU A 57 12.56 -16.36 7.80
N SER A 58 11.74 -15.42 8.31
CA SER A 58 12.09 -14.69 9.53
C SER A 58 12.19 -15.54 10.80
N GLN A 59 11.70 -16.79 10.75
CA GLN A 59 11.75 -17.73 11.87
C GLN A 59 12.97 -18.65 11.83
N LEU A 60 13.74 -18.67 10.73
CA LEU A 60 14.97 -19.47 10.67
C LEU A 60 16.09 -18.82 11.49
N GLU A 61 16.84 -19.64 12.21
CA GLU A 61 18.04 -19.20 12.93
C GLU A 61 19.11 -18.63 11.99
N SER A 62 19.17 -19.13 10.76
CA SER A 62 20.04 -18.64 9.69
C SER A 62 19.45 -17.47 8.89
N TYR A 63 18.47 -16.74 9.43
CA TYR A 63 17.85 -15.62 8.72
C TYR A 63 18.89 -14.52 8.46
N ASP A 64 19.10 -14.25 7.17
CA ASP A 64 19.88 -13.10 6.71
C ASP A 64 19.02 -12.21 5.80
N PRO A 65 18.69 -10.98 6.20
CA PRO A 65 17.92 -10.05 5.39
C PRO A 65 18.60 -9.65 4.08
N GLN A 66 19.92 -9.83 3.97
CA GLN A 66 20.69 -9.56 2.75
C GLN A 66 20.84 -10.78 1.84
N SER A 67 20.31 -11.95 2.24
CA SER A 67 20.37 -13.15 1.41
C SER A 67 19.57 -12.97 0.12
N ALA A 68 20.06 -13.60 -0.96
CA ALA A 68 19.40 -13.55 -2.26
C ALA A 68 17.96 -14.11 -2.23
N ASP A 69 17.67 -15.08 -1.35
CA ASP A 69 16.31 -15.64 -1.22
C ASP A 69 15.34 -14.66 -0.56
N VAL A 70 15.76 -13.97 0.51
CA VAL A 70 14.95 -12.91 1.14
C VAL A 70 14.70 -11.78 0.15
N GLN A 71 15.74 -11.31 -0.55
CA GLN A 71 15.60 -10.23 -1.54
C GLN A 71 14.62 -10.61 -2.68
N ARG A 72 14.71 -11.86 -3.18
CA ARG A 72 13.79 -12.37 -4.22
C ARG A 72 12.34 -12.35 -3.74
N ARG A 73 12.07 -12.85 -2.53
CA ARG A 73 10.72 -12.90 -1.97
C ARG A 73 10.19 -11.52 -1.63
N LEU A 74 11.05 -10.63 -1.17
CA LEU A 74 10.69 -9.23 -0.93
C LEU A 74 10.32 -8.51 -2.23
N ALA A 75 11.00 -8.80 -3.34
CA ALA A 75 10.62 -8.28 -4.65
C ALA A 75 9.23 -8.79 -5.10
N LEU A 76 8.94 -10.08 -4.88
CA LEU A 76 7.60 -10.64 -5.16
C LEU A 76 6.52 -9.99 -4.29
N TYR A 77 6.78 -9.83 -3.00
CA TYR A 77 5.87 -9.12 -2.09
C TYR A 77 5.58 -7.70 -2.57
N GLN A 78 6.61 -6.94 -2.96
CA GLN A 78 6.44 -5.57 -3.46
C GLN A 78 5.64 -5.53 -4.76
N GLN A 79 5.87 -6.48 -5.67
CA GLN A 79 5.13 -6.60 -6.92
C GLN A 79 3.63 -6.85 -6.65
N TRP A 80 3.29 -7.78 -5.76
CA TRP A 80 1.90 -8.08 -5.42
C TRP A 80 1.20 -6.96 -4.64
N ARG A 81 1.95 -6.26 -3.78
CA ARG A 81 1.43 -5.12 -3.02
C ARG A 81 0.99 -3.97 -3.92
N GLY A 82 1.72 -3.72 -5.01
CA GLY A 82 1.33 -2.76 -6.05
C GLY A 82 0.36 -3.33 -7.09
N GLY A 83 0.02 -4.62 -6.99
CA GLY A 83 -0.70 -5.37 -8.00
C GLY A 83 -2.20 -5.56 -7.72
N PRO A 84 -2.90 -6.23 -8.65
CA PRO A 84 -4.30 -6.62 -8.44
C PRO A 84 -4.50 -7.56 -7.25
N GLU A 85 -3.47 -8.31 -6.83
CA GLU A 85 -3.51 -9.23 -5.70
C GLU A 85 -3.85 -8.53 -4.39
N PHE A 86 -3.21 -7.38 -4.12
CA PHE A 86 -3.51 -6.58 -2.93
C PHE A 86 -4.96 -6.08 -2.92
N ARG A 87 -5.44 -5.59 -4.07
CA ARG A 87 -6.81 -5.10 -4.21
C ARG A 87 -7.85 -6.22 -4.05
N ALA A 88 -7.55 -7.42 -4.53
CA ALA A 88 -8.41 -8.58 -4.36
C ALA A 88 -8.52 -8.98 -2.87
N GLU A 89 -7.40 -9.02 -2.15
CA GLU A 89 -7.44 -9.30 -0.70
C GLU A 89 -8.15 -8.20 0.09
N LEU A 90 -7.93 -6.94 -0.27
CA LEU A 90 -8.66 -5.83 0.32
C LEU A 90 -10.18 -5.96 0.13
N ALA A 91 -10.63 -6.21 -1.10
CA ALA A 91 -12.05 -6.38 -1.39
C ALA A 91 -12.66 -7.54 -0.58
N ARG A 92 -11.95 -8.66 -0.48
CA ARG A 92 -12.37 -9.83 0.30
C ARG A 92 -12.53 -9.49 1.79
N LEU A 93 -11.57 -8.76 2.35
CA LEU A 93 -11.56 -8.36 3.77
C LEU A 93 -12.62 -7.31 4.09
N GLN A 94 -12.86 -6.37 3.18
CA GLN A 94 -13.92 -5.38 3.31
C GLN A 94 -15.32 -6.02 3.23
N GLY A 95 -15.52 -6.99 2.35
CA GLY A 95 -16.75 -7.80 2.29
C GLY A 95 -17.01 -8.53 3.60
N THR A 96 -16.01 -9.25 4.12
CA THR A 96 -16.12 -9.99 5.39
C THR A 96 -16.46 -9.06 6.56
N THR A 97 -15.84 -7.88 6.62
CA THR A 97 -16.10 -6.90 7.69
C THR A 97 -17.52 -6.33 7.62
N SER A 98 -18.03 -6.12 6.41
CA SER A 98 -19.37 -5.59 6.17
C SER A 98 -20.45 -6.61 6.55
N GLU A 99 -20.25 -7.88 6.18
CA GLU A 99 -21.12 -9.01 6.57
C GLU A 99 -21.15 -9.19 8.09
N ALA A 100 -20.00 -9.19 8.75
CA ALA A 100 -19.92 -9.31 10.21
C ALA A 100 -20.67 -8.17 10.93
N ARG A 101 -20.60 -6.95 10.39
CA ARG A 101 -21.32 -5.79 10.93
C ARG A 101 -22.83 -5.91 10.74
N ALA A 102 -23.28 -6.40 9.59
CA ALA A 102 -24.70 -6.62 9.30
C ALA A 102 -25.31 -7.74 10.17
N ALA A 103 -24.58 -8.85 10.37
CA ALA A 103 -24.99 -9.93 11.26
C ALA A 103 -25.13 -9.46 12.72
N SER A 104 -24.17 -8.65 13.19
CA SER A 104 -24.21 -8.07 14.55
C SER A 104 -25.40 -7.11 14.74
N ALA A 105 -25.82 -6.40 13.70
CA ALA A 105 -26.97 -5.51 13.75
C ALA A 105 -28.32 -6.26 13.77
N THR A 106 -28.39 -7.42 13.11
CA THR A 106 -29.60 -8.26 13.08
C THR A 106 -29.85 -8.98 14.41
N SER A 107 -28.78 -9.36 15.13
CA SER A 107 -28.90 -10.06 16.42
C SER A 107 -29.27 -9.15 17.61
N ALA A 108 -29.28 -7.84 17.42
CA ALA A 108 -29.54 -6.85 18.48
C ALA A 108 -30.98 -6.31 18.47
N ASN A 109 -31.87 -6.93 17.70
CA ASN A 109 -33.28 -6.58 17.53
C ASN A 109 -34.14 -7.83 17.80
#